data_AF-A0AAD7J4N7-F1
#
_entry.id   AF-A0AAD7J4N7-F1
#
_cell.length_a   1.000
_cell.length_b   1.000
_cell.length_c   1.000
_cell.angle_alpha   90.00
_cell.angle_beta   90.00
_cell.angle_gamma   90.00
#
_symmetry.space_group_name_H-M   'P 1'
#
loop_
_entity.id
_entity.type
_entity.pdbx_description
1 polymer ?
#
loop_
_entity_poly.entity_id
_entity_poly.type
_entity_poly.pdbx_seq_one_letter_code
_entity_poly.pdbx_strand_id
1 'polypeptide(L)'
;MSFLSSSAKSESGFFAPSHTPLHPHNSDMNTAGERRPASRRSQRAIPSPFKAAAILAAFLPIPPILSIIYLVCGHAILRAAHSSHYNVVPLMSSVRAAAAGGAILALPLAVLLYLLLFPTKPPNPEDFFDDDEDTGELLTYGTYVACAALALTLGAISGALGTVCLPASSMISAGQAAAAGIVGGAVLWGGLAIVAGMSFLVWLDHCQPKADS
;
A
#
# COMPACT_ATOMS: atom_id res chain seq x y z
N MET A 1 -52.25 3.67 -14.82
CA MET A 1 -53.12 3.41 -13.65
C MET A 1 -52.34 3.75 -12.40
N SER A 2 -52.95 4.57 -11.54
CA SER A 2 -52.75 4.65 -10.08
C SER A 2 -51.52 5.38 -9.52
N PHE A 3 -51.83 6.51 -8.89
CA PHE A 3 -51.07 7.31 -7.94
C PHE A 3 -50.80 6.60 -6.59
N LEU A 4 -49.93 7.23 -5.78
CA LEU A 4 -49.94 7.44 -4.31
C LEU A 4 -48.60 7.00 -3.66
N SER A 5 -47.81 7.87 -3.01
CA SER A 5 -48.05 8.76 -1.86
C SER A 5 -48.17 8.03 -0.51
N SER A 6 -47.15 8.20 0.33
CA SER A 6 -47.10 8.04 1.80
C SER A 6 -45.70 8.51 2.23
N SER A 7 -45.44 9.58 2.99
CA SER A 7 -46.14 10.27 4.10
C SER A 7 -46.33 9.42 5.35
N ALA A 8 -45.34 9.48 6.25
CA ALA A 8 -45.46 9.21 7.68
C ALA A 8 -44.56 10.24 8.40
N LYS A 9 -45.15 11.28 9.01
CA LYS A 9 -45.47 11.41 10.45
C LYS A 9 -44.20 11.24 11.33
N SER A 10 -43.61 12.31 11.85
CA SER A 10 -44.09 13.20 12.93
C SER A 10 -44.23 12.46 14.26
N GLU A 11 -43.25 12.66 15.14
CA GLU A 11 -43.45 12.69 16.59
C GLU A 11 -42.43 13.63 17.24
N SER A 12 -42.95 14.74 17.72
CA SER A 12 -42.31 15.74 18.56
C SER A 12 -42.46 15.33 20.02
N GLY A 13 -41.35 14.98 20.67
CA GLY A 13 -41.28 14.72 22.12
C GLY A 13 -40.65 15.89 22.84
N PHE A 14 -41.50 16.78 23.35
CA PHE A 14 -41.20 17.94 24.17
C PHE A 14 -41.18 17.52 25.65
N PHE A 15 -40.06 17.69 26.37
CA PHE A 15 -40.06 17.90 27.83
C PHE A 15 -38.71 18.48 28.31
N ALA A 16 -38.75 19.72 28.77
CA ALA A 16 -37.89 20.30 29.81
C ALA A 16 -38.82 20.59 31.03
N PRO A 17 -38.39 21.04 32.24
CA PRO A 17 -37.04 21.43 32.68
C PRO A 17 -36.64 20.97 34.13
N SER A 18 -35.38 21.24 34.47
CA SER A 18 -34.82 21.70 35.76
C SER A 18 -35.31 21.15 37.11
N HIS A 19 -34.42 20.48 37.85
CA HIS A 19 -34.25 20.72 39.28
C HIS A 19 -32.76 20.65 39.69
N THR A 20 -32.26 21.81 40.10
CA THR A 20 -31.04 22.02 40.86
C THR A 20 -31.21 21.58 42.32
N PRO A 21 -30.17 20.98 42.92
CA PRO A 21 -29.89 21.17 44.33
C PRO A 21 -28.65 22.04 44.50
N LEU A 22 -28.86 23.21 45.10
CA LEU A 22 -27.86 24.06 45.75
C LEU A 22 -27.42 23.41 47.07
N HIS A 23 -26.13 23.15 47.27
CA HIS A 23 -25.35 23.32 48.52
C HIS A 23 -24.01 22.55 48.45
N PRO A 24 -23.02 22.84 49.33
CA PRO A 24 -22.33 24.10 49.56
C PRO A 24 -20.84 24.01 49.19
N HIS A 25 -20.28 25.19 48.99
CA HIS A 25 -18.93 25.61 49.36
C HIS A 25 -18.18 24.66 50.32
N ASN A 26 -17.15 23.99 49.80
CA ASN A 26 -15.97 23.67 50.59
C ASN A 26 -14.74 24.19 49.84
N SER A 27 -14.26 25.31 50.35
CA SER A 27 -12.88 25.73 50.20
C SER A 27 -12.00 24.57 50.65
N ASP A 28 -11.15 24.07 49.76
CA ASP A 28 -9.74 23.94 50.11
C ASP A 28 -8.90 23.94 48.84
N MET A 29 -8.32 25.12 48.69
CA MET A 29 -7.29 25.54 47.78
C MET A 29 -6.01 24.73 48.08
N ASN A 30 -5.93 23.52 47.51
CA ASN A 30 -4.64 22.87 47.25
C ASN A 30 -4.34 22.95 45.76
N THR A 31 -4.02 24.17 45.35
CA THR A 31 -3.17 24.50 44.21
C THR A 31 -1.75 23.98 44.46
N ALA A 32 -1.59 22.67 44.61
CA ALA A 32 -0.33 21.99 44.32
C ALA A 32 -0.44 21.56 42.86
N GLY A 33 -0.02 22.47 41.97
CA GLY A 33 0.02 22.24 40.54
C GLY A 33 1.02 21.13 40.27
N GLU A 34 0.54 19.89 40.30
CA GLU A 34 1.21 18.77 39.68
C GLU A 34 1.06 18.98 38.18
N ARG A 35 1.94 19.85 37.65
CA ARG A 35 2.31 19.88 36.24
C ARG A 35 2.84 18.50 35.92
N ARG A 36 1.94 17.54 35.67
CA ARG A 36 2.26 16.33 34.93
C ARG A 36 2.95 16.84 33.67
N PRO A 37 4.26 16.59 33.50
CA PRO A 37 4.96 17.04 32.31
C PRO A 37 4.19 16.42 31.15
N ALA A 38 3.56 17.28 30.35
CA ALA A 38 2.79 16.90 29.19
C ALA A 38 3.61 15.84 28.47
N SER A 39 3.01 14.65 28.44
CA SER A 39 3.51 13.45 27.81
C SER A 39 4.35 13.82 26.61
N ARG A 40 5.63 13.43 26.67
CA ARG A 40 6.59 13.43 25.58
C ARG A 40 5.84 13.46 24.26
N ARG A 41 5.70 14.65 23.70
CA ARG A 41 5.25 14.86 22.33
C ARG A 41 6.13 13.90 21.56
N SER A 42 5.53 12.82 21.06
CA SER A 42 6.18 11.91 20.13
C SER A 42 6.45 12.78 18.92
N GLN A 43 7.55 13.53 18.98
CA GLN A 43 8.14 14.20 17.84
C GLN A 43 8.32 13.05 16.87
N ARG A 44 7.39 12.93 15.90
CA ARG A 44 7.58 12.12 14.70
C ARG A 44 8.89 12.63 14.13
N ALA A 45 9.97 11.97 14.54
CA ALA A 45 11.30 12.33 14.16
C ALA A 45 11.31 12.17 12.66
N ILE A 46 11.32 13.30 11.94
CA ILE A 46 11.57 13.31 10.51
C ILE A 46 12.80 12.43 10.34
N PRO A 47 12.71 11.32 9.57
CA PRO A 47 13.84 10.44 9.40
C PRO A 47 15.00 11.31 8.94
N SER A 48 16.15 11.16 9.60
CA SER A 48 17.34 11.90 9.19
C SER A 48 17.53 11.68 7.68
N PRO A 49 17.99 12.68 6.93
CA PRO A 49 18.15 12.56 5.47
C PRO A 49 19.00 11.34 5.10
N PHE A 50 19.91 10.94 5.99
CA PHE A 50 20.68 9.70 5.89
C PHE A 50 19.82 8.42 5.92
N LYS A 51 18.82 8.33 6.82
CA LYS A 51 17.87 7.21 6.86
C LYS A 51 17.00 7.16 5.61
N ALA A 52 16.51 8.31 5.14
CA ALA A 52 15.74 8.39 3.90
C ALA A 52 16.57 7.94 2.69
N ALA A 53 17.82 8.41 2.58
CA ALA A 53 18.76 8.00 1.54
C ALA A 53 19.09 6.50 1.60
N ALA A 54 19.27 5.94 2.80
CA ALA A 54 19.51 4.51 2.98
C ALA A 54 18.31 3.66 2.51
N ILE A 55 17.08 4.08 2.83
CA ILE A 55 15.85 3.41 2.36
C ILE A 55 15.76 3.50 0.84
N LEU A 56 15.98 4.68 0.25
CA LEU A 56 15.98 4.87 -1.20
C LEU A 56 17.03 3.99 -1.90
N ALA A 57 18.25 3.94 -1.38
CA ALA A 57 19.32 3.11 -1.91
C ALA A 57 18.98 1.61 -1.85
N ALA A 58 18.35 1.17 -0.75
CA ALA A 58 17.89 -0.22 -0.62
C ALA A 58 16.75 -0.56 -1.59
N PHE A 59 15.91 0.41 -1.94
CA PHE A 59 14.80 0.22 -2.88
C PHE A 59 15.21 0.32 -4.35
N LEU A 60 16.28 1.07 -4.68
CA LEU A 60 16.73 1.28 -6.05
C LEU A 60 16.95 0.00 -6.89
N PRO A 61 17.52 -1.10 -6.37
CA PRO A 61 17.69 -2.33 -7.15
C PRO A 61 16.39 -3.13 -7.30
N ILE A 62 15.36 -2.88 -6.49
CA ILE A 62 14.15 -3.71 -6.47
C ILE A 62 13.39 -3.63 -7.81
N PRO A 63 13.05 -2.44 -8.36
CA PRO A 63 12.27 -2.37 -9.61
C PRO A 63 12.99 -3.00 -10.83
N PRO A 64 14.30 -2.79 -11.06
CA PRO A 64 15.04 -3.50 -12.10
C PRO A 64 14.98 -5.02 -11.94
N ILE A 65 15.21 -5.54 -10.73
CA ILE A 65 15.19 -6.98 -10.47
C ILE A 65 13.79 -7.55 -10.71
N LEU A 66 12.76 -6.89 -10.20
CA LEU A 66 11.37 -7.32 -10.36
C LEU A 66 10.97 -7.35 -11.84
N SER A 67 11.30 -6.28 -12.58
CA SER A 67 11.09 -6.18 -14.03
C SER A 67 11.71 -7.36 -14.79
N ILE A 68 12.95 -7.71 -14.45
CA ILE A 68 13.66 -8.84 -15.06
C ILE A 68 12.94 -10.15 -14.76
N ILE A 69 12.56 -10.41 -13.51
CA ILE A 69 11.89 -11.65 -13.12
C ILE A 69 10.54 -11.78 -13.87
N TYR A 70 9.74 -10.70 -13.90
CA TYR A 70 8.44 -10.69 -14.57
C TYR A 70 8.59 -11.00 -16.05
N LEU A 71 9.48 -10.27 -16.74
CA LEU A 71 9.64 -10.42 -18.18
C LEU A 71 10.25 -11.77 -18.55
N VAL A 72 11.26 -12.25 -17.82
CA VAL A 72 11.90 -13.56 -18.08
C VAL A 72 10.92 -14.70 -17.84
N CYS A 73 10.17 -14.66 -16.73
CA CYS A 73 9.19 -15.69 -16.41
C CYS A 73 8.10 -15.74 -17.48
N GLY A 74 7.52 -14.59 -17.84
CA GLY A 74 6.51 -14.51 -18.89
C GLY A 74 7.03 -14.92 -20.28
N HIS A 75 8.24 -14.50 -20.64
CA HIS A 75 8.89 -14.91 -21.89
C HIS A 75 9.09 -16.43 -21.92
N ALA A 76 9.55 -17.03 -20.82
CA ALA A 76 9.74 -18.48 -20.72
C ALA A 76 8.41 -19.24 -20.87
N ILE A 77 7.35 -18.77 -20.22
CA ILE A 77 6.01 -19.37 -20.31
C ILE A 77 5.45 -19.26 -21.73
N LEU A 78 5.49 -18.08 -22.34
CA LEU A 78 4.99 -17.86 -23.71
C LEU A 78 5.80 -18.65 -24.75
N ARG A 79 7.11 -18.81 -24.51
CA ARG A 79 7.97 -19.67 -25.32
C ARG A 79 7.58 -21.15 -25.18
N ALA A 80 7.34 -21.62 -23.96
CA ALA A 80 6.85 -22.98 -23.69
C ALA A 80 5.45 -23.23 -24.29
N ALA A 81 4.62 -22.19 -24.36
CA ALA A 81 3.32 -22.21 -25.03
C ALA A 81 3.40 -22.19 -26.57
N HIS A 82 4.60 -22.40 -27.15
CA HIS A 82 4.85 -22.47 -28.59
C HIS A 82 4.44 -21.21 -29.38
N SER A 83 4.46 -20.05 -28.75
CA SER A 83 4.23 -18.78 -29.44
C SER A 83 5.42 -18.51 -30.39
N SER A 84 5.18 -18.61 -31.70
CA SER A 84 6.19 -18.56 -32.77
C SER A 84 7.19 -17.40 -32.65
N HIS A 85 6.72 -16.24 -32.21
CA HIS A 85 7.55 -15.04 -32.05
C HIS A 85 8.55 -15.10 -30.88
N TYR A 86 8.24 -15.82 -29.80
CA TYR A 86 9.09 -15.87 -28.60
C TYR A 86 10.20 -16.92 -28.70
N ASN A 87 10.13 -17.81 -29.69
CA ASN A 87 11.15 -18.84 -29.91
C ASN A 87 12.41 -18.32 -30.61
N VAL A 88 12.29 -17.23 -31.37
CA VAL A 88 13.39 -16.67 -32.17
C VAL A 88 14.19 -15.62 -31.38
N VAL A 89 13.57 -14.96 -30.39
CA VAL A 89 14.20 -13.85 -29.66
C VAL A 89 14.96 -14.35 -28.43
N PRO A 90 16.25 -14.01 -28.26
CA PRO A 90 17.05 -14.46 -27.12
C PRO A 90 16.59 -13.82 -25.80
N LEU A 91 16.57 -14.60 -24.72
CA LEU A 91 16.18 -14.12 -23.38
C LEU A 91 17.04 -12.94 -22.88
N MET A 92 18.31 -12.86 -23.31
CA MET A 92 19.21 -11.78 -22.91
C MET A 92 18.80 -10.42 -23.46
N SER A 93 18.15 -10.33 -24.62
CA SER A 93 17.65 -9.04 -25.11
C SER A 93 16.46 -8.59 -24.26
N SER A 94 15.58 -9.52 -23.86
CA SER A 94 14.49 -9.27 -22.91
C SER A 94 15.02 -8.80 -21.56
N VAL A 95 16.04 -9.43 -20.99
CA VAL A 95 16.64 -9.01 -19.71
C VAL A 95 17.18 -7.58 -19.78
N ARG A 96 17.88 -7.21 -20.86
CA ARG A 96 18.40 -5.85 -21.03
C ARG A 96 17.30 -4.81 -21.10
N ALA A 97 16.24 -5.11 -21.85
CA ALA A 97 15.06 -4.24 -21.92
C ALA A 97 14.38 -4.12 -20.54
N ALA A 98 14.12 -5.23 -19.86
CA ALA A 98 13.55 -5.22 -18.52
C ALA A 98 14.38 -4.41 -17.52
N ALA A 99 15.70 -4.59 -17.53
CA ALA A 99 16.63 -3.86 -16.67
C ALA A 99 16.56 -2.36 -16.94
N ALA A 100 16.60 -1.95 -18.21
CA ALA A 100 16.53 -0.53 -18.60
C ALA A 100 15.20 0.10 -18.18
N GLY A 101 14.06 -0.53 -18.49
CA GLY A 101 12.75 -0.01 -18.13
C GLY A 101 12.52 0.02 -16.61
N GLY A 102 13.02 -0.98 -15.88
CA GLY A 102 12.99 -1.01 -14.42
C GLY A 102 13.86 0.08 -13.80
N ALA A 103 15.05 0.36 -14.37
CA ALA A 103 15.91 1.44 -13.91
C ALA A 103 15.28 2.82 -14.15
N ILE A 104 14.59 3.02 -15.29
CA ILE A 104 13.87 4.26 -15.59
C ILE A 104 12.75 4.50 -14.59
N LEU A 105 12.00 3.45 -14.23
CA LEU A 105 10.91 3.55 -13.26
C LEU A 105 11.37 3.55 -11.79
N ALA A 106 12.61 3.15 -11.51
CA ALA A 106 13.10 3.06 -10.14
C ALA A 106 13.07 4.40 -9.41
N LEU A 107 13.49 5.48 -10.07
CA LEU A 107 13.53 6.82 -9.49
C LEU A 107 12.14 7.42 -9.21
N PRO A 108 11.20 7.50 -10.18
CA PRO A 108 9.87 8.02 -9.90
C PRO A 108 9.11 7.16 -8.88
N LEU A 109 9.33 5.83 -8.88
CA LEU A 109 8.74 4.94 -7.87
C LEU A 109 9.32 5.19 -6.48
N ALA A 110 10.64 5.36 -6.38
CA ALA A 110 11.30 5.72 -5.12
C ALA A 110 10.75 7.03 -4.54
N VAL A 111 10.54 8.05 -5.39
CA VAL A 111 9.93 9.32 -4.97
C VAL A 111 8.47 9.12 -4.55
N LEU A 112 7.68 8.35 -5.33
CA LEU A 112 6.28 8.07 -4.99
C LEU A 112 6.16 7.31 -3.66
N LEU A 113 6.97 6.28 -3.44
CA LEU A 113 7.03 5.53 -2.20
C LEU A 113 7.46 6.43 -1.03
N TYR A 114 8.44 7.30 -1.25
CA TYR A 114 8.85 8.27 -0.24
C TYR A 114 7.69 9.18 0.17
N LEU A 115 6.91 9.71 -0.79
CA LEU A 115 5.76 10.55 -0.52
C LEU A 115 4.62 9.79 0.20
N LEU A 116 4.42 8.51 -0.12
CA LEU A 116 3.41 7.67 0.52
C LEU A 116 3.81 7.24 1.94
N LEU A 117 5.08 6.91 2.17
CA LEU A 117 5.59 6.49 3.48
C LEU A 117 5.77 7.68 4.44
N PHE A 118 6.11 8.85 3.91
CA PHE A 118 6.34 10.07 4.70
C PHE A 118 5.33 11.15 4.27
N PRO A 119 4.05 11.00 4.64
CA PRO A 119 3.03 11.98 4.29
C PRO A 119 3.44 13.35 4.82
N THR A 120 3.60 14.32 3.92
CA THR A 120 4.02 15.69 4.21
C THR A 120 2.89 16.54 4.82
N LYS A 121 1.93 15.90 5.52
CA LYS A 121 0.82 16.61 6.15
C LYS A 121 1.41 17.62 7.14
N PRO A 122 1.18 18.93 6.95
CA PRO A 122 1.56 19.91 7.95
C PRO A 122 0.82 19.56 9.25
N PRO A 123 1.44 19.83 10.43
CA PRO A 123 0.75 19.64 11.69
C PRO A 123 -0.50 20.52 11.67
N ASN A 124 -1.67 19.90 11.59
CA ASN A 124 -2.93 20.64 11.63
C ASN A 124 -3.13 21.07 13.09
N PRO A 125 -3.17 22.38 13.39
CA PRO A 125 -3.52 22.82 14.71
C PRO A 125 -5.03 22.61 14.86
N GLU A 126 -5.40 21.70 15.76
CA GLU A 126 -6.75 21.59 16.34
C GLU A 126 -7.80 20.81 15.52
N ASP A 127 -7.67 19.47 15.49
CA ASP A 127 -8.86 18.61 15.54
C ASP A 127 -8.98 18.09 16.98
N PHE A 128 -9.70 18.86 17.80
CA PHE A 128 -9.96 18.58 19.22
C PHE A 128 -11.07 17.52 19.42
N PHE A 129 -11.54 16.90 18.32
CA PHE A 129 -12.64 15.93 18.24
C PHE A 129 -12.26 14.67 17.44
N ASP A 130 -11.00 14.25 17.46
CA ASP A 130 -10.55 12.99 16.83
C ASP A 130 -10.93 11.79 17.74
N ASP A 131 -12.22 11.45 17.80
CA ASP A 131 -12.74 10.18 18.39
C ASP A 131 -12.61 8.98 17.42
N ASP A 132 -11.72 9.06 16.42
CA ASP A 132 -11.53 8.02 15.39
C ASP A 132 -10.29 7.15 15.69
N GLU A 133 -10.32 6.35 16.77
CA GLU A 133 -9.22 5.44 17.14
C GLU A 133 -9.03 4.27 16.16
N ASP A 134 -10.05 3.90 15.35
CA ASP A 134 -9.97 2.74 14.44
C ASP A 134 -9.64 3.09 12.97
N THR A 135 -9.91 4.32 12.53
CA THR A 135 -9.82 4.70 11.10
C THR A 135 -8.35 4.86 10.64
N GLY A 136 -7.47 5.23 11.57
CA GLY A 136 -6.04 5.46 11.29
C GLY A 136 -5.25 4.20 10.96
N GLU A 137 -5.56 3.07 11.61
CA GLU A 137 -4.89 1.80 11.34
C GLU A 137 -5.29 1.23 9.98
N LEU A 138 -6.59 1.23 9.66
CA LEU A 138 -7.11 0.74 8.39
C LEU A 138 -6.53 1.52 7.19
N LEU A 139 -6.39 2.84 7.34
CA LEU A 139 -5.77 3.69 6.32
C LEU A 139 -4.27 3.38 6.14
N THR A 140 -3.58 3.09 7.24
CA THR A 140 -2.15 2.74 7.24
C THR A 140 -1.91 1.38 6.58
N TYR A 141 -2.68 0.36 6.95
CA TYR A 141 -2.65 -0.96 6.30
C TYR A 141 -3.03 -0.87 4.82
N GLY A 142 -4.08 -0.10 4.50
CA GLY A 142 -4.50 0.15 3.12
C GLY A 142 -3.39 0.78 2.29
N THR A 143 -2.64 1.73 2.87
CA THR A 143 -1.49 2.37 2.20
C THR A 143 -0.37 1.37 1.93
N TYR A 144 -0.05 0.47 2.86
CA TYR A 144 0.95 -0.58 2.64
C TYR A 144 0.53 -1.57 1.56
N VAL A 145 -0.73 -2.00 1.56
CA VAL A 145 -1.27 -2.90 0.53
C VAL A 145 -1.25 -2.21 -0.84
N ALA A 146 -1.65 -0.94 -0.92
CA ALA A 146 -1.60 -0.17 -2.15
C ALA A 146 -0.16 0.01 -2.66
N CYS A 147 0.79 0.31 -1.77
CA CYS A 147 2.22 0.42 -2.13
C CYS A 147 2.78 -0.90 -2.65
N ALA A 148 2.46 -2.01 -1.98
CA ALA A 148 2.87 -3.35 -2.41
C ALA A 148 2.25 -3.69 -3.79
N ALA A 149 0.96 -3.42 -3.97
CA ALA A 149 0.26 -3.66 -5.24
C ALA A 149 0.84 -2.81 -6.39
N LEU A 150 1.13 -1.53 -6.14
CA LEU A 150 1.81 -0.67 -7.09
C LEU A 150 3.20 -1.21 -7.46
N ALA A 151 4.03 -1.53 -6.46
CA ALA A 151 5.37 -2.06 -6.70
C ALA A 151 5.35 -3.35 -7.55
N LEU A 152 4.41 -4.24 -7.27
CA LEU A 152 4.23 -5.50 -8.00
C LEU A 152 3.66 -5.30 -9.41
N THR A 153 2.75 -4.35 -9.64
CA THR A 153 2.20 -4.10 -10.98
C THR A 153 3.17 -3.34 -11.88
N LEU A 154 4.01 -2.48 -11.31
CA LEU A 154 5.06 -1.75 -12.03
C LEU A 154 6.09 -2.67 -12.69
N GLY A 155 6.37 -3.84 -12.12
CA GLY A 155 7.24 -4.85 -12.73
C GLY A 155 6.72 -5.37 -14.09
N ALA A 156 5.41 -5.42 -14.29
CA ALA A 156 4.82 -5.83 -15.57
C ALA A 156 4.95 -4.72 -16.63
N ILE A 157 4.78 -3.45 -16.22
CA ILE A 157 4.79 -2.29 -17.12
C ILE A 157 6.22 -1.91 -17.53
N SER A 158 7.18 -2.04 -16.60
CA SER A 158 8.57 -1.65 -16.81
C SER A 158 9.25 -2.41 -17.94
N GLY A 159 8.93 -3.70 -18.12
CA GLY A 159 9.47 -4.52 -19.20
C GLY A 159 9.15 -3.96 -20.59
N ALA A 160 7.88 -3.56 -20.81
CA ALA A 160 7.46 -2.94 -22.06
C ALA A 160 8.10 -1.57 -22.27
N LEU A 161 8.18 -0.75 -21.22
CA LEU A 161 8.80 0.57 -21.29
C LEU A 161 10.27 0.48 -21.77
N GLY A 162 11.02 -0.49 -21.24
CA GLY A 162 12.42 -0.67 -21.62
C GLY A 162 12.64 -1.07 -23.08
N THR A 163 11.70 -1.78 -23.70
CA THR A 163 11.78 -2.10 -25.14
C THR A 163 11.53 -0.90 -26.04
N VAL A 164 10.85 0.13 -25.55
CA VAL A 164 10.66 1.40 -26.29
C VAL A 164 11.93 2.26 -26.22
N CYS A 165 12.67 2.17 -25.11
CA CYS A 165 13.87 2.98 -24.89
C CYS A 165 15.14 2.41 -25.52
N LEU A 166 15.15 1.14 -25.94
CA LEU A 166 16.31 0.48 -26.52
C LEU A 166 16.15 0.25 -28.03
N PRO A 167 17.25 0.28 -28.81
CA PRO A 167 17.20 0.12 -30.26
C PRO A 167 16.71 -1.28 -30.68
N ALA A 168 15.81 -1.33 -31.67
CA ALA A 168 14.98 -2.47 -32.02
C ALA A 168 15.67 -3.66 -32.71
N SER A 169 16.99 -3.62 -32.94
CA SER A 169 17.68 -4.53 -33.88
C SER A 169 17.64 -6.02 -33.51
N SER A 170 17.20 -6.39 -32.31
CA SER A 170 17.06 -7.80 -31.85
C SER A 170 16.12 -7.96 -30.64
N MET A 171 15.18 -7.04 -30.47
CA MET A 171 14.32 -6.99 -29.28
C MET A 171 12.89 -7.42 -29.59
N ILE A 172 12.24 -8.03 -28.60
CA ILE A 172 10.79 -8.25 -28.63
C ILE A 172 10.07 -6.91 -28.81
N SER A 173 8.93 -6.94 -29.51
CA SER A 173 8.13 -5.72 -29.64
C SER A 173 7.56 -5.28 -28.27
N ALA A 174 7.23 -4.00 -28.12
CA ALA A 174 6.66 -3.49 -26.87
C ALA A 174 5.35 -4.22 -26.48
N GLY A 175 4.52 -4.59 -27.46
CA GLY A 175 3.32 -5.39 -27.22
C GLY A 175 3.64 -6.80 -26.71
N GLN A 176 4.68 -7.44 -27.25
CA GLN A 176 5.13 -8.76 -26.79
C GLN A 176 5.75 -8.71 -25.41
N ALA A 177 6.49 -7.64 -25.11
CA ALA A 177 7.05 -7.40 -23.78
C ALA A 177 5.96 -7.15 -22.75
N ALA A 178 4.91 -6.39 -23.11
CA ALA A 178 3.75 -6.18 -22.25
C ALA A 178 3.02 -7.50 -21.96
N ALA A 179 2.76 -8.32 -23.00
CA ALA A 179 2.13 -9.62 -22.82
C ALA A 179 2.96 -10.55 -21.91
N ALA A 180 4.28 -10.61 -22.13
CA ALA A 180 5.19 -11.36 -21.26
C ALA A 180 5.17 -10.81 -19.82
N GLY A 181 5.23 -9.49 -19.65
CA GLY A 181 5.14 -8.84 -18.34
C GLY A 181 3.85 -9.17 -17.60
N ILE A 182 2.70 -9.18 -18.30
CA ILE A 182 1.39 -9.54 -17.73
C ILE A 182 1.37 -11.01 -17.32
N VAL A 183 1.83 -11.93 -18.18
CA VAL A 183 1.85 -13.37 -17.86
C VAL A 183 2.77 -13.65 -16.67
N GLY A 184 4.00 -13.12 -16.68
CA GLY A 184 4.93 -13.28 -15.57
C GLY A 184 4.40 -12.66 -14.27
N GLY A 185 3.76 -11.50 -14.36
CA GLY A 185 3.12 -10.85 -13.23
C GLY A 185 1.96 -11.66 -12.67
N ALA A 186 1.09 -12.21 -13.51
CA ALA A 186 -0.02 -13.06 -13.08
C ALA A 186 0.48 -14.32 -12.35
N VAL A 187 1.55 -14.95 -12.83
CA VAL A 187 2.17 -16.12 -12.17
C VAL A 187 2.73 -15.76 -10.81
N LEU A 188 3.44 -14.62 -10.70
CA LEU A 188 4.02 -14.19 -9.42
C LEU A 188 2.97 -13.76 -8.42
N TRP A 189 1.94 -13.02 -8.86
CA TRP A 189 0.80 -12.65 -8.02
C TRP A 189 0.03 -13.88 -7.55
N GLY A 190 -0.26 -14.81 -8.46
CA GLY A 190 -0.93 -16.07 -8.11
C GLY A 190 -0.12 -16.88 -7.10
N GLY A 191 1.19 -17.01 -7.32
CA GLY A 191 2.09 -17.68 -6.38
C GLY A 191 2.13 -17.01 -5.01
N LEU A 192 2.24 -15.68 -4.97
CA LEU A 192 2.25 -14.91 -3.73
C LEU A 192 0.93 -15.04 -2.96
N ALA A 193 -0.21 -14.97 -3.65
CA ALA A 193 -1.52 -15.12 -3.06
C ALA A 193 -1.72 -16.52 -2.44
N ILE A 194 -1.23 -17.57 -3.10
CA ILE A 194 -1.26 -18.93 -2.57
C ILE A 194 -0.41 -19.03 -1.31
N VAL A 195 0.82 -18.53 -1.32
CA VAL A 195 1.72 -18.56 -0.16
C VAL A 195 1.13 -17.78 1.01
N ALA A 196 0.57 -16.60 0.76
CA ALA A 196 -0.09 -15.78 1.77
C ALA A 196 -1.32 -16.51 2.37
N GLY A 197 -2.16 -17.12 1.52
CA GLY A 197 -3.31 -17.91 1.96
C GLY A 197 -2.90 -19.11 2.83
N MET A 198 -1.88 -19.86 2.42
CA MET A 198 -1.35 -20.98 3.22
C MET A 198 -0.79 -20.51 4.57
N SER A 199 -0.06 -19.40 4.59
CA SER A 199 0.49 -18.82 5.81
C SER A 199 -0.62 -18.39 6.77
N PHE A 200 -1.70 -17.81 6.25
CA PHE A 200 -2.88 -17.42 7.01
C PHE A 200 -3.62 -18.63 7.60
N LEU A 201 -3.79 -19.72 6.82
CA LEU A 201 -4.40 -20.94 7.33
C LEU A 201 -3.59 -21.57 8.47
N VAL A 202 -2.26 -21.62 8.34
CA VAL A 202 -1.37 -22.10 9.41
C VAL A 202 -1.46 -21.23 10.66
N TRP A 203 -1.54 -19.91 10.48
CA TRP A 203 -1.74 -18.98 11.60
C TRP A 203 -3.07 -19.21 12.31
N LEU A 204 -4.17 -19.38 11.56
CA LEU A 204 -5.48 -19.69 12.13
C LEU A 204 -5.49 -20.99 12.93
N ASP A 205 -4.82 -22.03 12.43
CA ASP A 205 -4.67 -23.31 13.13
C ASP A 205 -3.91 -23.13 14.45
N HIS A 206 -2.84 -22.34 14.44
CA HIS A 206 -2.05 -22.05 15.65
C HIS A 206 -2.83 -21.23 16.69
N CYS A 207 -3.75 -20.38 16.26
CA CYS A 207 -4.58 -19.56 17.14
C CYS A 207 -5.80 -20.29 17.73
N GLN A 208 -6.09 -21.52 17.30
CA GLN A 208 -7.17 -22.29 17.92
C GLN A 208 -6.79 -22.58 19.38
N PRO A 209 -7.59 -22.14 20.36
CA PRO A 209 -7.34 -22.47 21.76
C PRO A 209 -7.39 -23.99 21.91
N LYS A 210 -6.35 -24.58 22.50
CA LYS A 210 -6.35 -26.00 22.85
C LYS A 210 -7.52 -26.23 23.80
N ALA A 211 -8.54 -26.95 23.35
CA ALA A 211 -9.61 -27.38 24.23
C ALA A 211 -9.00 -28.36 25.23
N ASP A 212 -8.84 -27.92 26.47
CA ASP A 212 -8.38 -28.76 27.57
C ASP A 212 -9.33 -29.96 27.68
N SER A 213 -8.79 -31.15 27.40
CA SER A 213 -9.49 -32.45 27.45
C SER A 213 -9.07 -33.24 28.67
#